data_AF-A0A8T4JDK5-F1
#
_entry.id   AF-A0A8T4JDK5-F1
#
_cell.length_a   1.000
_cell.length_b   1.000
_cell.length_c   1.000
_cell.angle_alpha   90.00
_cell.angle_beta   90.00
_cell.angle_gamma   90.00
#
_symmetry.space_group_name_H-M   'P 1'
#
loop_
_entity.id
_entity.type
_entity.pdbx_description
1 polymer ?
#
loop_
_entity_poly.entity_id
_entity_poly.type
_entity_poly.pdbx_seq_one_letter_code
_entity_poly.pdbx_strand_id
1 'polypeptide(L)'
;MKYKMISKNKKAKVNRMMIIIEVFILVIVISGLFILYPKSNLEINENKVSIRGINANVVMISENSDFSNPRYFDLSLEDEIVFNLDPGTYYWKADNGIISGFSNQFTIDSEVGMVINRSKEDTQLVNVGNVEINISQNKKGIIVGNVILSPDESDVIEDSGEYVGEEADHGI
;
A
#
# COMPACT_ATOMS: atom_id res chain seq x y z
N MET A 1 5.44 -73.44 -13.06
CA MET A 1 4.99 -72.40 -12.10
C MET A 1 5.78 -71.07 -12.15
N LYS A 2 6.75 -70.84 -13.06
CA LYS A 2 7.55 -69.59 -13.12
C LYS A 2 6.90 -68.40 -13.87
N TYR A 3 5.94 -68.65 -14.76
CA TYR A 3 5.34 -67.60 -15.60
C TYR A 3 4.47 -66.59 -14.82
N LYS A 4 3.93 -66.96 -13.66
CA LYS A 4 3.00 -66.09 -12.90
C LYS A 4 3.72 -64.98 -12.12
N MET A 5 4.99 -65.17 -11.73
CA MET A 5 5.76 -64.16 -10.99
C MET A 5 6.24 -62.99 -11.87
N ILE A 6 6.58 -63.22 -13.14
CA ILE A 6 7.11 -62.18 -14.03
C ILE A 6 6.03 -61.11 -14.34
N SER A 7 4.75 -61.50 -14.43
CA SER A 7 3.65 -60.58 -14.75
C SER A 7 3.31 -59.58 -13.65
N LYS A 8 3.53 -59.93 -12.36
CA LYS A 8 3.22 -59.05 -11.22
C LYS A 8 4.16 -57.84 -11.18
N ASN A 9 5.45 -58.04 -11.48
CA ASN A 9 6.43 -56.95 -11.50
C ASN A 9 6.18 -55.96 -12.65
N LYS A 10 5.65 -56.41 -13.79
CA LYS A 10 5.31 -55.53 -14.92
C LYS A 10 4.14 -54.59 -14.57
N LYS A 11 3.09 -55.09 -13.93
CA LYS A 11 1.94 -54.26 -13.50
C LYS A 11 2.34 -53.22 -12.45
N ALA A 12 3.15 -53.61 -11.47
CA ALA A 12 3.65 -52.67 -10.46
C ALA A 12 4.52 -51.55 -11.07
N LYS A 13 5.34 -51.88 -12.08
CA LYS A 13 6.16 -50.90 -12.79
C LYS A 13 5.32 -49.88 -13.56
N VAL A 14 4.26 -50.33 -14.24
CA VAL A 14 3.34 -49.45 -14.98
C VAL A 14 2.59 -48.51 -14.02
N ASN A 15 2.05 -49.03 -12.91
CA ASN A 15 1.35 -48.20 -11.93
C ASN A 15 2.28 -47.14 -11.31
N ARG A 16 3.52 -47.51 -10.96
CA ARG A 16 4.51 -46.55 -10.45
C ARG A 16 4.84 -45.47 -11.47
N MET A 17 4.95 -45.83 -12.75
CA MET A 17 5.22 -44.86 -13.82
C MET A 17 4.04 -43.89 -14.03
N MET A 18 2.80 -44.39 -13.96
CA MET A 18 1.60 -43.57 -14.02
C MET A 18 1.55 -42.55 -12.88
N ILE A 19 1.81 -42.97 -11.63
CA ILE A 19 1.88 -42.05 -10.48
C ILE A 19 2.95 -40.97 -10.69
N ILE A 20 4.13 -41.33 -11.20
CA ILE A 20 5.20 -40.36 -11.47
C ILE A 20 4.74 -39.33 -12.51
N ILE A 21 4.07 -39.77 -13.59
CA ILE A 21 3.55 -38.88 -14.63
C ILE A 21 2.47 -37.95 -14.05
N GLU A 22 1.55 -38.47 -13.23
CA GLU A 22 0.50 -37.66 -12.59
C GLU A 22 1.08 -36.60 -11.66
N VAL A 23 2.04 -36.99 -10.80
CA VAL A 23 2.76 -36.05 -9.94
C VAL A 23 3.53 -35.02 -10.76
N PHE A 24 4.17 -35.43 -11.85
CA PHE A 24 4.89 -34.53 -12.75
C PHE A 24 3.96 -33.51 -13.41
N ILE A 25 2.80 -33.95 -13.90
CA ILE A 25 1.77 -33.05 -14.46
C ILE A 25 1.27 -32.08 -13.39
N LEU A 26 0.99 -32.56 -12.17
CA LEU A 26 0.56 -31.71 -11.06
C LEU A 26 1.58 -30.63 -10.74
N VAL A 27 2.88 -30.98 -10.69
CA VAL A 27 3.96 -30.01 -10.46
C VAL A 27 3.99 -28.95 -11.56
N ILE A 28 3.87 -29.34 -12.83
CA ILE A 28 3.82 -28.38 -13.95
C ILE A 28 2.64 -27.41 -13.80
N VAL A 29 1.44 -27.92 -13.45
CA VAL A 29 0.26 -27.07 -13.28
C VAL A 29 0.47 -26.08 -12.12
N ILE A 30 0.96 -26.55 -10.97
CA ILE A 30 1.24 -25.68 -9.81
C ILE A 30 2.30 -24.64 -10.14
N SER A 31 3.38 -25.03 -10.83
CA SER A 31 4.43 -24.09 -11.27
C SER A 31 3.89 -23.06 -12.26
N GLY A 32 3.03 -23.48 -13.20
CA GLY A 32 2.35 -22.57 -14.13
C GLY A 32 1.50 -21.54 -13.40
N LEU A 33 0.70 -21.97 -12.43
CA LEU A 33 -0.08 -21.07 -11.59
C LEU A 33 0.80 -20.10 -10.80
N PHE A 34 1.92 -20.57 -10.25
CA PHE A 34 2.86 -19.72 -9.50
C PHE A 34 3.52 -18.64 -10.36
N ILE A 35 3.81 -18.95 -11.63
CA ILE A 35 4.39 -17.99 -12.59
C ILE A 35 3.34 -16.97 -13.03
N LEU A 36 2.11 -17.40 -13.29
CA LEU A 36 1.01 -16.55 -13.74
C LEU A 36 0.38 -15.73 -12.61
N TYR A 37 0.71 -16.03 -11.36
CA TYR A 37 0.13 -15.36 -10.21
C TYR A 37 0.56 -13.88 -10.17
N PRO A 38 -0.40 -12.93 -10.08
CA PRO A 38 -0.08 -11.52 -10.05
C PRO A 38 0.64 -11.16 -8.75
N LYS A 39 1.74 -10.44 -8.88
CA LYS A 39 2.49 -9.87 -7.75
C LYS A 39 2.63 -8.38 -7.96
N SER A 40 2.82 -7.64 -6.90
CA SER A 40 3.31 -6.27 -6.99
C SER A 40 4.21 -5.97 -5.82
N ASN A 41 5.18 -5.10 -6.07
CA ASN A 41 5.99 -4.51 -5.03
C ASN A 41 5.39 -3.15 -4.71
N LEU A 42 5.16 -2.91 -3.44
CA LEU A 42 4.62 -1.67 -2.92
C LEU A 42 5.70 -1.04 -2.06
N GLU A 43 6.12 0.16 -2.45
CA GLU A 43 7.08 0.97 -1.71
C GLU A 43 6.35 2.17 -1.13
N ILE A 44 6.48 2.36 0.18
CA ILE A 44 5.82 3.44 0.93
C ILE A 44 6.91 4.37 1.40
N ASN A 45 6.78 5.65 1.07
CA ASN A 45 7.61 6.72 1.59
C ASN A 45 6.70 7.85 2.04
N GLU A 46 6.49 7.96 3.35
CA GLU A 46 5.50 8.89 3.94
C GLU A 46 4.11 8.65 3.32
N ASN A 47 3.55 9.66 2.63
CA ASN A 47 2.27 9.56 1.94
C ASN A 47 2.37 9.06 0.50
N LYS A 48 3.59 8.94 -0.05
CA LYS A 48 3.82 8.48 -1.42
C LYS A 48 3.86 6.98 -1.46
N VAL A 49 2.93 6.41 -2.23
CA VAL A 49 2.90 4.99 -2.52
C VAL A 49 3.33 4.80 -3.96
N SER A 50 4.40 4.05 -4.16
CA SER A 50 4.82 3.54 -5.46
C SER A 50 4.43 2.09 -5.60
N ILE A 51 3.78 1.76 -6.72
CA ILE A 51 3.34 0.41 -7.04
C ILE A 51 3.94 -0.02 -8.35
N ARG A 52 4.62 -1.16 -8.32
CA ARG A 52 5.16 -1.82 -9.49
C ARG A 52 4.54 -3.20 -9.67
N GLY A 53 3.90 -3.42 -10.81
CA GLY A 53 3.30 -4.69 -11.18
C GLY A 53 4.31 -5.73 -11.63
N ILE A 54 4.11 -6.98 -11.23
CA ILE A 54 4.78 -8.16 -11.78
C ILE A 54 3.67 -9.15 -12.17
N ASN A 55 3.41 -9.28 -13.47
CA ASN A 55 2.27 -10.04 -13.99
C ASN A 55 0.91 -9.57 -13.44
N ALA A 56 0.77 -8.27 -13.16
CA ALA A 56 -0.45 -7.62 -12.73
C ALA A 56 -0.82 -6.54 -13.73
N ASN A 57 -2.09 -6.51 -14.15
CA ASN A 57 -2.63 -5.48 -15.04
C ASN A 57 -3.31 -4.37 -14.24
N VAL A 58 -3.86 -4.71 -13.07
CA VAL A 58 -4.59 -3.78 -12.22
C VAL A 58 -4.18 -4.00 -10.77
N VAL A 59 -4.02 -2.92 -10.02
CA VAL A 59 -3.96 -2.98 -8.56
C VAL A 59 -5.18 -2.27 -7.98
N MET A 60 -5.86 -2.97 -7.08
CA MET A 60 -6.97 -2.46 -6.31
C MET A 60 -6.47 -2.02 -4.94
N ILE A 61 -6.84 -0.83 -4.50
CA ILE A 61 -6.57 -0.31 -3.15
C ILE A 61 -7.88 0.16 -2.53
N SER A 62 -8.12 -0.17 -1.27
CA SER A 62 -9.34 0.16 -0.56
C SER A 62 -9.03 0.41 0.92
N GLU A 63 -9.72 1.36 1.55
CA GLU A 63 -9.69 1.54 3.00
C GLU A 63 -10.47 0.43 3.73
N ASN A 64 -11.35 -0.28 3.01
CA ASN A 64 -12.11 -1.42 3.51
C ASN A 64 -11.50 -2.75 3.07
N SER A 65 -11.38 -3.71 4.00
CA SER A 65 -10.80 -5.04 3.75
C SER A 65 -11.62 -5.91 2.79
N ASP A 66 -12.90 -5.59 2.61
CA ASP A 66 -13.80 -6.26 1.67
C ASP A 66 -13.77 -5.66 0.26
N PHE A 67 -13.03 -4.57 0.05
CA PHE A 67 -12.98 -3.82 -1.20
C PHE A 67 -14.37 -3.31 -1.64
N SER A 68 -15.18 -2.81 -0.70
CA SER A 68 -16.49 -2.20 -0.98
C SER A 68 -16.42 -0.87 -1.76
N ASN A 69 -15.29 -0.14 -1.68
CA ASN A 69 -15.04 1.07 -2.47
C ASN A 69 -13.58 1.16 -2.94
N PRO A 70 -13.15 0.28 -3.85
CA PRO A 70 -11.75 0.21 -4.25
C PRO A 70 -11.42 1.24 -5.32
N ARG A 71 -10.23 1.82 -5.23
CA ARG A 71 -9.57 2.59 -6.28
C ARG A 71 -8.79 1.61 -7.15
N TYR A 72 -8.87 1.78 -8.47
CA TYR A 72 -8.23 0.92 -9.45
C TYR A 72 -7.09 1.66 -10.15
N PHE A 73 -5.93 1.03 -10.21
CA PHE A 73 -4.75 1.55 -10.88
C PHE A 73 -4.37 0.59 -12.02
N ASP A 74 -4.40 1.08 -13.25
CA ASP A 74 -4.11 0.29 -14.45
C ASP A 74 -2.61 0.30 -14.75
N LEU A 75 -1.94 -0.81 -14.44
CA LEU A 75 -0.52 -1.06 -14.66
C LEU A 75 -0.21 -1.55 -16.08
N SER A 76 -1.22 -1.72 -16.94
CA SER A 76 -0.98 -2.07 -18.35
C SER A 76 -0.42 -0.89 -19.16
N LEU A 77 -0.60 0.34 -18.65
CA LEU A 77 -0.18 1.58 -19.30
C LEU A 77 1.20 2.04 -18.84
N GLU A 78 1.54 1.81 -17.56
CA GLU A 78 2.76 2.28 -16.92
C GLU A 78 3.35 1.18 -16.03
N ASP A 79 4.68 1.00 -16.07
CA ASP A 79 5.37 -0.02 -15.28
C ASP A 79 5.35 0.29 -13.77
N GLU A 80 5.21 1.56 -13.41
CA GLU A 80 5.22 2.08 -12.04
C GLU A 80 4.21 3.22 -11.92
N ILE A 81 3.36 3.17 -10.90
CA ILE A 81 2.39 4.23 -10.61
C ILE A 81 2.70 4.79 -9.24
N VAL A 82 2.81 6.12 -9.16
CA VAL A 82 3.08 6.87 -7.93
C VAL A 82 1.91 7.78 -7.64
N PHE A 83 1.38 7.71 -6.42
CA PHE A 83 0.29 8.57 -5.96
C PHE A 83 0.41 8.82 -4.46
N ASN A 84 -0.27 9.86 -3.99
CA ASN A 84 -0.36 10.18 -2.57
C ASN A 84 -1.62 9.55 -1.96
N LEU A 85 -1.49 9.06 -0.74
CA LEU A 85 -2.60 8.64 0.11
C LEU A 85 -2.56 9.40 1.42
N ASP A 86 -3.74 9.69 1.95
CA ASP A 86 -3.88 10.24 3.30
C ASP A 86 -3.51 9.17 4.33
N PRO A 87 -3.13 9.55 5.57
CA PRO A 87 -2.88 8.59 6.62
C PRO A 87 -4.06 7.68 6.90
N GLY A 88 -3.77 6.40 7.15
CA GLY A 88 -4.81 5.40 7.29
C GLY A 88 -4.32 3.99 7.02
N THR A 89 -5.21 3.03 7.24
CA THR A 89 -4.97 1.62 6.91
C THR A 89 -5.62 1.28 5.57
N TYR A 90 -4.82 0.74 4.66
CA TYR A 90 -5.24 0.39 3.32
C TYR A 90 -5.04 -1.10 3.06
N TYR A 91 -5.95 -1.65 2.28
CA TYR A 91 -5.94 -3.00 1.78
C TYR A 91 -5.72 -2.97 0.28
N TRP A 92 -4.86 -3.85 -0.22
CA TRP A 92 -4.58 -3.90 -1.64
C TRP A 92 -4.44 -5.32 -2.16
N LYS A 93 -4.73 -5.50 -3.45
CA LYS A 93 -4.48 -6.75 -4.18
C LYS A 93 -4.23 -6.47 -5.65
N ALA A 94 -3.36 -7.29 -6.24
CA ALA A 94 -3.03 -7.23 -7.66
C ALA A 94 -3.94 -8.18 -8.46
N ASP A 95 -4.29 -7.83 -9.69
CA ASP A 95 -5.14 -8.61 -10.59
C ASP A 95 -4.58 -8.55 -12.02
N ASN A 96 -4.66 -9.65 -12.75
CA ASN A 96 -4.25 -9.73 -14.16
C ASN A 96 -5.39 -10.06 -15.13
N GLY A 97 -6.63 -9.96 -14.67
CA GLY A 97 -7.86 -10.29 -15.41
C GLY A 97 -8.20 -11.78 -15.43
N ILE A 98 -7.29 -12.66 -14.98
CA ILE A 98 -7.51 -14.11 -14.92
C ILE A 98 -7.54 -14.58 -13.46
N ILE A 99 -6.59 -14.11 -12.67
CA ILE A 99 -6.40 -14.47 -11.27
C ILE A 99 -6.24 -13.17 -10.47
N SER A 100 -7.00 -13.05 -9.39
CA SER A 100 -6.77 -12.02 -8.37
C SER A 100 -5.79 -12.57 -7.34
N GLY A 101 -4.82 -11.75 -6.96
CA GLY A 101 -3.93 -11.99 -5.85
C GLY A 101 -4.63 -11.88 -4.50
N PHE A 102 -3.94 -12.35 -3.46
CA PHE A 102 -4.31 -12.20 -2.05
C PHE A 102 -4.34 -10.73 -1.65
N SER A 103 -5.26 -10.42 -0.73
CA SER A 103 -5.30 -9.12 -0.07
C SER A 103 -4.13 -8.98 0.89
N ASN A 104 -3.42 -7.87 0.78
CA ASN A 104 -2.41 -7.42 1.71
C ASN A 104 -2.89 -6.13 2.39
N GLN A 105 -2.19 -5.72 3.44
CA GLN A 105 -2.50 -4.51 4.21
C GLN A 105 -1.22 -3.69 4.38
N PHE A 106 -1.34 -2.37 4.37
CA PHE A 106 -0.34 -1.45 4.87
C PHE A 106 -0.99 -0.29 5.61
N THR A 107 -0.20 0.45 6.38
CA THR A 107 -0.65 1.62 7.12
C THR A 107 0.28 2.77 6.79
N ILE A 108 -0.30 3.95 6.58
CA ILE A 108 0.40 5.23 6.53
C ILE A 108 0.12 5.90 7.86
N ASP A 109 1.16 6.12 8.65
CA ASP A 109 1.04 6.74 9.96
C ASP A 109 0.79 8.25 9.80
N SER A 110 -0.04 8.81 10.67
CA SER A 110 -0.24 10.26 10.77
C SER A 110 0.95 10.87 11.51
N GLU A 111 1.64 11.78 10.84
CA GLU A 111 2.80 12.51 11.35
C GLU A 111 2.49 14.00 11.37
N VAL A 112 2.29 14.53 12.58
CA VAL A 112 2.13 15.96 12.82
C VAL A 112 3.52 16.57 13.06
N GLY A 113 3.91 17.51 12.20
CA GLY A 113 5.21 18.16 12.26
C GLY A 113 5.08 19.65 12.01
N MET A 114 5.70 20.46 12.87
CA MET A 114 5.77 21.91 12.68
C MET A 114 7.18 22.42 12.87
N VAL A 115 7.58 23.35 12.00
CA VAL A 115 8.86 24.05 12.10
C VAL A 115 8.63 25.56 12.02
N ILE A 116 9.32 26.30 12.89
CA ILE A 116 9.35 27.77 12.83
C ILE A 116 10.65 28.21 12.17
N ASN A 117 10.53 28.80 10.98
CA ASN A 117 11.63 29.38 10.25
C ASN A 117 11.71 30.89 10.52
N ARG A 118 12.78 31.34 11.20
CA ARG A 118 13.02 32.76 11.50
C ARG A 118 14.04 33.34 10.52
N SER A 119 13.65 34.36 9.77
CA SER A 119 14.53 35.16 8.93
C SER A 119 14.73 36.56 9.53
N LYS A 120 15.48 37.43 8.86
CA LYS A 120 15.60 38.85 9.28
C LYS A 120 14.36 39.68 8.94
N GLU A 121 13.53 39.20 8.02
CA GLU A 121 12.39 39.93 7.46
C GLU A 121 11.05 39.38 7.96
N ASP A 122 10.97 38.07 8.22
CA ASP A 122 9.75 37.38 8.60
C ASP A 122 10.00 36.14 9.49
N THR A 123 8.94 35.71 10.19
CA THR A 123 8.88 34.42 10.89
C THR A 123 7.77 33.60 10.24
N GLN A 124 8.12 32.41 9.75
CA GLN A 124 7.19 31.51 9.06
C GLN A 124 6.95 30.25 9.90
N LEU A 125 5.70 29.84 9.98
CA LEU A 125 5.31 28.55 10.52
C LEU A 125 5.05 27.60 9.35
N VAL A 126 5.70 26.45 9.33
CA VAL A 126 5.65 25.48 8.24
C VAL A 126 5.13 24.15 8.77
N ASN A 127 4.14 23.60 8.08
CA ASN A 127 3.72 22.21 8.29
C ASN A 127 4.71 21.28 7.57
N VAL A 128 5.48 20.52 8.34
CA VAL A 128 6.41 19.49 7.84
C VAL A 128 5.87 18.08 8.07
N GLY A 129 4.62 17.98 8.55
CA GLY A 129 3.89 16.73 8.70
C GLY A 129 3.20 16.31 7.41
N ASN A 130 2.55 15.15 7.48
CA ASN A 130 1.85 14.54 6.35
C ASN A 130 0.32 14.64 6.47
N VAL A 131 -0.16 15.39 7.46
CA VAL A 131 -1.58 15.72 7.68
C VAL A 131 -1.80 17.22 7.72
N GLU A 132 -3.03 17.63 7.46
CA GLU A 132 -3.48 18.99 7.71
C GLU A 132 -3.44 19.28 9.22
N ILE A 133 -2.91 20.44 9.59
CA ILE A 133 -2.83 20.88 10.98
C ILE A 133 -3.63 22.15 11.20
N ASN A 134 -4.32 22.20 12.33
CA ASN A 134 -5.03 23.37 12.80
C ASN A 134 -4.21 24.02 13.92
N ILE A 135 -3.84 25.28 13.72
CA ILE A 135 -2.92 26.01 14.58
C ILE A 135 -3.68 27.14 15.24
N SER A 136 -3.77 27.08 16.57
CA SER A 136 -4.37 28.14 17.39
C SER A 136 -3.28 29.07 17.92
N GLN A 137 -3.46 30.37 17.66
CA GLN A 137 -2.59 31.42 18.20
C GLN A 137 -3.15 31.92 19.53
N ASN A 138 -2.34 31.84 20.58
CA ASN A 138 -2.67 32.29 21.93
C ASN A 138 -1.89 33.55 22.32
N LYS A 139 -2.60 34.54 22.87
CA LYS A 139 -2.02 35.75 23.47
C LYS A 139 -2.58 35.94 24.86
N LYS A 140 -1.73 35.70 25.88
CA LYS A 140 -2.10 35.80 27.30
C LYS A 140 -3.29 34.88 27.69
N GLY A 141 -3.31 33.65 27.15
CA GLY A 141 -4.33 32.65 27.45
C GLY A 141 -5.67 32.85 26.71
N ILE A 142 -5.72 33.74 25.72
CA ILE A 142 -6.88 33.94 24.84
C ILE A 142 -6.49 33.54 23.42
N ILE A 143 -7.31 32.71 22.78
CA ILE A 143 -7.18 32.37 21.35
C ILE A 143 -7.51 33.61 20.54
N VAL A 144 -6.54 34.11 19.79
CA VAL A 144 -6.65 35.35 18.99
C VAL A 144 -6.66 35.11 17.48
N GLY A 145 -6.35 33.89 17.04
CA GLY A 145 -6.32 33.53 15.63
C GLY A 145 -6.26 32.02 15.43
N ASN A 146 -6.58 31.60 14.21
CA ASN A 146 -6.51 30.22 13.76
C ASN A 146 -5.91 30.20 12.34
N VAL A 147 -4.98 29.28 12.09
CA VAL A 147 -4.40 29.03 10.77
C VAL A 147 -4.49 27.53 10.51
N ILE A 148 -4.97 27.17 9.32
CA ILE A 148 -4.97 25.78 8.86
C ILE A 148 -3.87 25.66 7.82
N LEU A 149 -2.95 24.70 8.01
CA LEU A 149 -1.86 24.44 7.08
C LEU A 149 -1.96 23.02 6.52
N SER A 150 -2.07 22.91 5.21
CA SER A 150 -1.87 21.64 4.49
C SER A 150 -0.41 21.17 4.61
N PRO A 151 -0.11 19.89 4.31
CA PRO A 151 1.27 19.41 4.22
C PRO A 151 2.12 20.29 3.29
N ASP A 152 3.35 20.58 3.70
CA ASP A 152 4.30 21.50 3.03
C ASP A 152 3.86 22.97 2.93
N GLU A 153 2.73 23.36 3.51
CA GLU A 153 2.25 24.74 3.52
C GLU A 153 2.92 25.56 4.64
N SER A 154 3.03 26.87 4.41
CA SER A 154 3.59 27.82 5.37
C SER A 154 2.76 29.09 5.46
N ASP A 155 2.69 29.67 6.65
CA ASP A 155 2.10 31.00 6.86
C ASP A 155 3.02 31.92 7.68
N VAL A 156 2.91 33.22 7.44
CA VAL A 156 3.69 34.25 8.14
C VAL A 156 3.01 34.57 9.46
N ILE A 157 3.78 34.45 10.54
CA ILE A 157 3.25 34.60 11.91
C ILE A 157 3.93 35.75 12.67
N GLU A 158 3.23 36.31 13.66
CA GLU A 158 3.81 37.28 14.58
C GLU A 158 4.79 36.56 15.53
N ASP A 159 5.98 37.15 15.76
CA ASP A 159 6.97 36.61 16.72
C ASP A 159 6.54 36.76 18.20
N SER A 160 5.38 37.39 18.45
CA SER A 160 4.79 37.54 19.78
C SER A 160 3.53 36.70 19.94
N GLY A 161 3.68 35.42 20.32
CA GLY A 161 2.56 34.53 20.59
C GLY A 161 3.00 33.12 20.99
N GLU A 162 2.08 32.35 21.55
CA GLU A 162 2.21 30.91 21.71
C GLU A 162 1.35 30.24 20.64
N TYR A 163 1.92 29.28 19.90
CA TYR A 163 1.25 28.57 18.82
C TYR A 163 1.14 27.10 19.22
N VAL A 164 -0.08 26.57 19.19
CA VAL A 164 -0.37 25.17 19.47
C VAL A 164 -0.99 24.58 18.21
N GLY A 165 -0.36 23.54 17.67
CA GLY A 165 -0.84 22.81 16.51
C GLY A 165 -1.43 21.48 16.92
N GLU A 166 -2.60 21.17 16.37
CA GLU A 166 -3.29 19.89 16.52
C GLU A 166 -3.65 19.36 15.12
N GLU A 167 -3.77 18.05 14.97
CA GLU A 167 -4.28 17.45 13.73
C GLU A 167 -5.68 17.98 13.43
N ALA A 168 -5.94 18.39 12.18
CA ALA A 168 -7.25 18.89 11.81
C ALA A 168 -8.27 17.74 11.82
N ASP A 169 -9.22 17.77 12.75
CA ASP A 169 -10.29 16.79 12.81
C ASP A 169 -11.25 16.99 11.62
N HIS A 170 -11.12 16.14 10.61
CA HIS A 170 -12.10 16.02 9.54
C HIS A 170 -13.30 15.26 10.07
N GLY A 171 -14.19 15.95 10.79
CA GLY A 171 -15.40 15.35 11.36
C GLY A 171 -16.17 14.53 10.31
N ILE A 172 -16.17 13.21 10.48
CA ILE A 172 -16.87 12.22 9.65
C ILE A 172 -18.29 12.02 10.18
#